data_AF-A0A952M5E3-F1
#
_entry.id   AF-A0A952M5E3-F1
#
_cell.length_a   1.000
_cell.length_b   1.000
_cell.length_c   1.000
_cell.angle_alpha   90.00
_cell.angle_beta   90.00
_cell.angle_gamma   90.00
#
_symmetry.space_group_name_H-M   'P 1'
#
loop_
_entity.id
_entity.type
_entity.pdbx_description
1 polymer ?
#
loop_
_entity_poly.entity_id
_entity_poly.type
_entity_poly.pdbx_seq_one_letter_code
_entity_poly.pdbx_strand_id
1 'polypeptide(L)'
;MQVFEPDPHQYDAWNNLALNLALGFWALGVLIVLGYFLKLALTNGSKNKYDFINRHEIKFLWIATIVLVIGGCFFVNANVVELTTLWIFVRLFTTIMMGILVAVVVQNLLKFYYPFFIEKRLKVLRYKPRISPKTGKPMKLLSEEEEDAHMDEGMIAEENVYSVDYDVWLDEETGYKQIEKYAGHLHALQCPECNYQTFKVNREEIIKQPTATEEGEIMKHYVCSYCGYKARKTVALKAQVKLEEASSAATA
;
A
#
# COMPACT_ATOMS: atom_id res chain seq x y z
N MET A 1 56.90 26.70 -11.79
CA MET A 1 55.46 26.53 -11.50
C MET A 1 55.17 25.05 -11.68
N GLN A 2 55.17 24.26 -10.60
CA GLN A 2 54.81 22.84 -10.70
C GLN A 2 53.31 22.77 -10.96
N VAL A 3 52.93 22.21 -12.10
CA VAL A 3 51.53 21.88 -12.38
C VAL A 3 51.18 20.75 -11.42
N PHE A 4 50.31 21.04 -10.45
CA PHE A 4 49.76 20.02 -9.57
C PHE A 4 48.75 19.22 -10.40
N GLU A 5 49.21 18.16 -11.05
CA GLU A 5 48.33 17.19 -11.70
C GLU A 5 47.67 16.35 -10.59
N PRO A 6 46.33 16.36 -10.48
CA PRO A 6 45.64 15.52 -9.51
C PRO A 6 45.90 14.04 -9.83
N ASP A 7 46.28 13.25 -8.82
CA ASP A 7 46.50 11.81 -8.97
C ASP A 7 45.19 11.13 -9.40
N PRO A 8 45.12 10.53 -10.61
CA PRO A 8 43.90 9.94 -11.12
C PRO A 8 43.39 8.76 -10.27
N HIS A 9 44.25 8.14 -9.45
CA HIS A 9 43.91 6.99 -8.60
C HIS A 9 43.54 7.39 -7.16
N GLN A 10 43.55 8.69 -6.82
CA GLN A 10 43.33 9.18 -5.46
C GLN A 10 42.00 8.70 -4.85
N TYR A 11 40.95 8.52 -5.65
CA TYR A 11 39.60 8.16 -5.19
C TYR A 11 39.19 6.73 -5.56
N ASP A 12 40.10 5.90 -6.06
CA ASP A 12 39.78 4.54 -6.50
C ASP A 12 39.13 3.69 -5.41
N ALA A 13 39.57 3.85 -4.16
CA ALA A 13 38.96 3.13 -3.02
C ALA A 13 37.48 3.48 -2.85
N TRP A 14 37.13 4.78 -2.93
CA TRP A 14 35.74 5.24 -2.85
C TRP A 14 34.94 4.81 -4.08
N ASN A 15 35.49 5.02 -5.28
CA ASN A 15 34.84 4.71 -6.53
C ASN A 15 34.49 3.22 -6.64
N ASN A 16 35.45 2.34 -6.29
CA ASN A 16 35.22 0.90 -6.24
C ASN A 16 34.20 0.50 -5.17
N LEU A 17 34.25 1.11 -3.98
CA LEU A 17 33.26 0.85 -2.93
C LEU A 17 31.85 1.25 -3.38
N ALA A 18 31.69 2.47 -3.90
CA ALA A 18 30.42 2.99 -4.39
C ALA A 18 29.87 2.13 -5.54
N LEU A 19 30.72 1.67 -6.46
CA LEU A 19 30.32 0.75 -7.51
C LEU A 19 29.83 -0.59 -6.96
N ASN A 20 30.57 -1.19 -6.01
CA ASN A 20 30.17 -2.45 -5.38
C ASN A 20 28.85 -2.32 -4.60
N LEU A 21 28.66 -1.19 -3.91
CA LEU A 21 27.39 -0.89 -3.23
C LEU A 21 26.25 -0.75 -4.24
N ALA A 22 26.45 -0.04 -5.35
CA ALA A 22 25.46 0.10 -6.41
C ALA A 22 25.00 -1.26 -6.93
N LEU A 23 25.96 -2.14 -7.27
CA LEU A 23 25.70 -3.50 -7.73
C LEU A 23 24.97 -4.33 -6.66
N GLY A 24 25.38 -4.21 -5.39
CA GLY A 24 24.73 -4.91 -4.27
C GLY A 24 23.27 -4.49 -4.07
N PHE A 25 22.98 -3.18 -4.10
CA PHE A 25 21.62 -2.66 -4.04
C PHE A 25 20.78 -3.09 -5.25
N TRP A 26 21.34 -3.04 -6.46
CA TRP A 26 20.60 -3.51 -7.64
C TRP A 26 20.30 -5.00 -7.59
N ALA A 27 21.25 -5.84 -7.19
CA ALA A 27 21.01 -7.25 -6.97
C ALA A 27 19.91 -7.48 -5.93
N LEU A 28 19.95 -6.76 -4.80
CA LEU A 28 18.91 -6.84 -3.77
C LEU A 28 17.53 -6.41 -4.29
N GLY A 29 17.45 -5.31 -5.04
CA GLY A 29 16.21 -4.82 -5.63
C GLY A 29 15.57 -5.85 -6.56
N VAL A 30 16.39 -6.48 -7.42
CA VAL A 30 15.95 -7.57 -8.30
C VAL A 30 15.50 -8.79 -7.50
N LEU A 31 16.25 -9.20 -6.47
CA LEU A 31 15.89 -10.33 -5.62
C LEU A 31 14.57 -10.12 -4.88
N ILE A 32 14.25 -8.89 -4.45
CA ILE A 32 12.95 -8.57 -3.84
C ILE A 32 11.80 -8.81 -4.84
N VAL A 33 11.97 -8.37 -6.08
CA VAL A 33 10.97 -8.56 -7.15
C VAL A 33 10.82 -10.05 -7.48
N LEU A 34 11.94 -10.76 -7.67
CA LEU A 34 11.93 -12.20 -7.95
C LEU A 34 11.31 -12.99 -6.78
N GLY A 35 11.66 -12.65 -5.54
CA GLY A 35 11.09 -13.27 -4.36
C GLY A 35 9.58 -13.05 -4.24
N TYR A 36 9.09 -11.86 -4.59
CA TYR A 36 7.65 -11.59 -4.68
C TYR A 36 6.97 -12.50 -5.71
N PHE A 37 7.48 -12.55 -6.94
CA PHE A 37 6.89 -13.37 -8.00
C PHE A 37 6.98 -14.87 -7.74
N LEU A 38 8.08 -15.32 -7.14
CA LEU A 38 8.23 -16.70 -6.69
C LEU A 38 7.17 -17.04 -5.63
N LYS A 39 7.00 -16.20 -4.62
CA LYS A 39 5.97 -16.41 -3.59
C LYS A 39 4.56 -16.39 -4.17
N LEU A 40 4.29 -15.50 -5.13
CA LEU A 40 3.02 -15.46 -5.86
C LEU A 40 2.78 -16.76 -6.66
N ALA A 41 3.80 -17.27 -7.34
CA ALA A 41 3.71 -18.50 -8.13
C ALA A 41 3.45 -19.73 -7.24
N LEU A 42 4.06 -19.77 -6.06
CA LEU A 42 3.90 -20.83 -5.06
C LEU A 42 2.56 -20.77 -4.29
N THR A 43 1.86 -19.63 -4.33
CA THR A 43 0.58 -19.48 -3.64
C THR A 43 -0.50 -20.27 -4.35
N ASN A 44 -1.15 -21.21 -3.67
CA ASN A 44 -2.21 -22.05 -4.24
C ASN A 44 -3.60 -21.51 -3.95
N GLY A 45 -4.53 -21.68 -4.91
CA GLY A 45 -5.91 -21.23 -4.81
C GLY A 45 -6.11 -19.79 -5.29
N SER A 46 -7.22 -19.54 -5.99
CA SER A 46 -7.48 -18.22 -6.59
C SER A 46 -7.67 -17.14 -5.53
N LYS A 47 -8.37 -17.43 -4.42
CA LYS A 47 -8.54 -16.50 -3.30
C LYS A 47 -7.24 -16.12 -2.61
N ASN A 48 -6.39 -17.10 -2.31
CA ASN A 48 -5.10 -16.82 -1.67
C ASN A 48 -4.19 -15.97 -2.58
N LYS A 49 -4.20 -16.23 -3.89
CA LYS A 49 -3.49 -15.38 -4.87
C LYS A 49 -4.08 -13.97 -4.90
N TYR A 50 -5.40 -13.84 -4.90
CA TYR A 50 -6.10 -12.56 -4.84
C TYR A 50 -5.65 -11.74 -3.62
N ASP A 51 -5.72 -12.33 -2.43
CA ASP A 51 -5.36 -11.66 -1.17
C ASP A 51 -3.88 -11.31 -1.12
N PHE A 52 -3.03 -12.21 -1.62
CA PHE A 52 -1.60 -11.99 -1.66
C PHE A 52 -1.23 -10.79 -2.55
N ILE A 53 -1.81 -10.71 -3.76
CA ILE A 53 -1.62 -9.59 -4.69
C ILE A 53 -2.11 -8.29 -4.05
N ASN A 54 -3.36 -8.27 -3.58
CA ASN A 54 -3.99 -7.06 -3.04
C ASN A 54 -3.23 -6.49 -1.83
N ARG A 55 -2.70 -7.35 -0.96
CA ARG A 55 -1.99 -6.92 0.26
C ARG A 55 -0.53 -6.52 0.00
N HIS A 56 0.15 -7.16 -0.96
CA HIS A 56 1.62 -7.10 -1.01
C HIS A 56 2.19 -6.49 -2.29
N GLU A 57 1.53 -6.58 -3.44
CA GLU A 57 2.18 -6.30 -4.74
C GLU A 57 2.75 -4.88 -4.82
N ILE A 58 1.93 -3.86 -4.57
CA ILE A 58 2.37 -2.45 -4.59
C ILE A 58 3.48 -2.19 -3.57
N LYS A 59 3.36 -2.77 -2.36
CA LYS A 59 4.34 -2.58 -1.28
C LYS A 59 5.71 -3.14 -1.67
N PHE A 60 5.76 -4.36 -2.21
CA PHE A 60 7.03 -4.99 -2.61
C PHE A 60 7.65 -4.28 -3.82
N LEU A 61 6.86 -3.87 -4.81
CA LEU A 61 7.35 -3.08 -5.94
C LEU A 61 7.91 -1.73 -5.51
N TRP A 62 7.26 -1.06 -4.54
CA TRP A 62 7.75 0.20 -3.99
C TRP A 62 9.06 0.03 -3.22
N ILE A 63 9.15 -1.00 -2.37
CA ILE A 63 10.40 -1.31 -1.63
C ILE A 63 11.54 -1.60 -2.62
N ALA A 64 11.30 -2.44 -3.64
CA ALA A 64 12.30 -2.72 -4.66
C ALA A 64 12.74 -1.44 -5.39
N THR A 65 11.80 -0.55 -5.73
CA THR A 65 12.11 0.74 -6.37
C THR A 65 13.04 1.59 -5.50
N ILE A 66 12.76 1.73 -4.20
CA ILE A 66 13.63 2.50 -3.29
C ILE A 66 15.04 1.92 -3.28
N VAL A 67 15.16 0.60 -3.17
CA VAL A 67 16.44 -0.11 -3.16
C VAL A 67 17.20 0.12 -4.47
N LEU A 68 16.51 0.07 -5.62
CA LEU A 68 17.12 0.34 -6.93
C LEU A 68 17.58 1.79 -7.08
N VAL A 69 16.80 2.75 -6.58
CA VAL A 69 17.14 4.19 -6.57
C VAL A 69 18.38 4.43 -5.71
N ILE A 70 18.46 3.82 -4.52
CA ILE A 70 19.66 3.91 -3.66
C ILE A 70 20.90 3.36 -4.41
N GLY A 71 20.76 2.23 -5.10
CA GLY A 71 21.83 1.71 -5.95
C GLY A 71 22.26 2.69 -7.05
N GLY A 72 21.28 3.34 -7.71
CA GLY A 72 21.54 4.40 -8.69
C GLY A 72 22.28 5.60 -8.09
N CYS A 73 21.93 6.01 -6.87
CA CYS A 73 22.62 7.09 -6.15
C CYS A 73 24.10 6.76 -5.90
N PHE A 74 24.42 5.51 -5.52
CA PHE A 74 25.82 5.09 -5.38
C PHE A 74 26.54 5.03 -6.73
N PHE A 75 25.87 4.54 -7.78
CA PHE A 75 26.43 4.42 -9.12
C PHE A 75 26.89 5.78 -9.68
N VAL A 76 26.03 6.81 -9.61
CA VAL A 76 26.39 8.15 -10.12
C VAL A 76 27.49 8.82 -9.29
N ASN A 77 27.75 8.33 -8.06
CA ASN A 77 28.83 8.80 -7.20
C ASN A 77 30.07 7.90 -7.20
N ALA A 78 30.15 6.92 -8.12
CA ALA A 78 31.26 5.99 -8.24
C ALA A 78 32.38 6.44 -9.21
N ASN A 79 32.32 7.69 -9.69
CA ASN A 79 33.33 8.26 -10.58
C ASN A 79 33.75 9.66 -10.10
N VAL A 80 34.42 9.71 -8.95
CA VAL A 80 35.03 10.92 -8.39
C VAL A 80 36.46 11.00 -8.91
N VAL A 81 36.78 12.10 -9.60
CA VAL A 81 38.15 12.40 -10.06
C VAL A 81 38.73 13.60 -9.28
N GLU A 82 37.86 14.52 -8.86
CA GLU A 82 38.21 15.67 -8.05
C GLU A 82 37.16 15.88 -6.95
N LEU A 83 37.61 16.28 -5.76
CA LEU A 83 36.74 16.52 -4.62
C LEU A 83 37.03 17.87 -3.97
N THR A 84 36.42 18.92 -4.50
CA THR A 84 36.36 20.23 -3.84
C THR A 84 35.10 20.31 -2.96
N THR A 85 35.11 21.21 -1.98
CA THR A 85 33.93 21.47 -1.12
C THR A 85 32.68 21.75 -1.95
N LEU A 86 32.80 22.55 -3.02
CA LEU A 86 31.69 22.84 -3.94
C LEU A 86 31.18 21.58 -4.64
N TRP A 87 32.07 20.74 -5.17
CA TRP A 87 31.68 19.52 -5.88
C TRP A 87 31.01 18.49 -4.97
N ILE A 88 31.38 18.41 -3.69
CA ILE A 88 30.67 17.59 -2.70
C ILE A 88 29.21 18.05 -2.59
N PHE A 89 28.97 19.35 -2.42
CA PHE A 89 27.62 19.90 -2.33
C PHE A 89 26.81 19.66 -3.60
N VAL A 90 27.39 19.92 -4.78
CA VAL A 90 26.72 19.71 -6.07
C VAL A 90 26.35 18.24 -6.27
N ARG A 91 27.26 17.31 -5.98
CA ARG A 91 26.99 15.86 -6.11
C ARG A 91 25.89 15.40 -5.15
N LEU A 92 25.97 15.79 -3.88
CA LEU A 92 24.96 15.42 -2.89
C LEU A 92 23.58 15.96 -3.28
N PHE A 93 23.51 17.25 -3.64
CA PHE A 93 22.25 17.90 -4.03
C PHE A 93 21.64 17.25 -5.27
N THR A 94 22.41 17.09 -6.35
CA THR A 94 21.92 16.51 -7.62
C THR A 94 21.49 15.05 -7.44
N THR A 95 22.25 14.26 -6.67
CA THR A 95 21.92 12.86 -6.40
C THR A 95 20.63 12.73 -5.60
N ILE A 96 20.47 13.51 -4.52
CA ILE A 96 19.25 13.48 -3.71
C ILE A 96 18.05 13.94 -4.52
N MET A 97 18.18 15.06 -5.23
CA MET A 97 17.08 15.63 -6.03
C MET A 97 16.64 14.65 -7.12
N MET A 98 17.57 14.07 -7.87
CA MET A 98 17.24 13.09 -8.91
C MET A 98 16.65 11.80 -8.33
N GLY A 99 17.21 11.31 -7.22
CA GLY A 99 16.69 10.12 -6.54
C GLY A 99 15.25 10.32 -6.05
N ILE A 100 14.95 11.47 -5.43
CA ILE A 100 13.59 11.83 -5.01
C ILE A 100 12.66 11.95 -6.22
N LEU A 101 13.12 12.62 -7.29
CA LEU A 101 12.32 12.78 -8.51
C LEU A 101 11.90 11.41 -9.08
N VAL A 102 12.85 10.50 -9.25
CA VAL A 102 12.56 9.13 -9.73
C VAL A 102 11.61 8.40 -8.78
N ALA A 103 11.87 8.47 -7.47
CA ALA A 103 11.03 7.83 -6.46
C ALA A 103 9.58 8.35 -6.52
N VAL A 104 9.38 9.67 -6.62
CA VAL A 104 8.04 10.28 -6.71
C VAL A 104 7.33 9.90 -8.01
N VAL A 105 8.04 9.88 -9.14
CA VAL A 105 7.46 9.45 -10.43
C VAL A 105 6.96 8.01 -10.33
N VAL A 106 7.78 7.09 -9.81
CA VAL A 106 7.38 5.69 -9.67
C VAL A 106 6.29 5.54 -8.60
N GLN A 107 6.33 6.29 -7.50
CA GLN A 107 5.28 6.27 -6.48
C GLN A 107 3.93 6.66 -7.07
N ASN A 108 3.88 7.72 -7.88
CA ASN A 108 2.67 8.15 -8.56
C ASN A 108 2.19 7.11 -9.59
N LEU A 109 3.11 6.50 -10.33
CA LEU A 109 2.79 5.40 -11.25
C LEU A 109 2.13 4.23 -10.51
N LEU A 110 2.75 3.77 -9.41
CA LEU A 110 2.26 2.66 -8.59
C LEU A 110 0.94 2.98 -7.88
N LYS A 111 0.71 4.24 -7.49
CA LYS A 111 -0.49 4.66 -6.77
C LYS A 111 -1.69 4.89 -7.68
N PHE A 112 -1.50 5.47 -8.87
CA PHE A 112 -2.61 5.94 -9.69
C PHE A 112 -2.85 5.12 -10.96
N TYR A 113 -1.80 4.54 -11.56
CA TYR A 113 -1.93 3.84 -12.85
C TYR A 113 -1.85 2.32 -12.69
N TYR A 114 -0.97 1.84 -11.82
CA TYR A 114 -0.79 0.41 -11.59
C TYR A 114 -2.03 -0.34 -11.05
N PRO A 115 -2.91 0.27 -10.22
CA PRO A 115 -4.12 -0.41 -9.73
C PRO A 115 -5.03 -0.93 -10.85
N PHE A 116 -5.11 -0.25 -12.00
CA PHE A 116 -5.90 -0.71 -13.15
C PHE A 116 -5.49 -2.11 -13.62
N PHE A 117 -4.18 -2.39 -13.67
CA PHE A 117 -3.66 -3.70 -14.08
C PHE A 117 -3.88 -4.77 -13.00
N ILE A 118 -3.76 -4.38 -11.72
CA ILE A 118 -4.06 -5.26 -10.59
C ILE A 118 -5.53 -5.65 -10.62
N GLU A 119 -6.45 -4.70 -10.71
CA GLU A 119 -7.89 -4.94 -10.70
C GLU A 119 -8.32 -5.92 -11.79
N LYS A 120 -7.79 -5.78 -13.01
CA LYS A 120 -8.05 -6.72 -14.10
C LYS A 120 -7.62 -8.15 -13.74
N ARG A 121 -6.44 -8.32 -13.15
CA ARG A 121 -5.93 -9.63 -12.69
C ARG A 121 -6.75 -10.19 -11.52
N LEU A 122 -7.12 -9.32 -10.58
CA LEU A 122 -7.93 -9.67 -9.40
C LEU A 122 -9.33 -10.14 -9.82
N LYS A 123 -9.99 -9.47 -10.77
CA LYS A 123 -11.29 -9.91 -11.31
C LYS A 123 -11.22 -11.31 -11.93
N VAL A 124 -10.17 -11.59 -12.70
CA VAL A 124 -9.96 -12.94 -13.27
C VAL A 124 -9.78 -13.98 -12.17
N LEU A 125 -9.10 -13.66 -11.07
CA LEU A 125 -8.94 -14.57 -9.94
C LEU A 125 -10.22 -14.77 -9.14
N ARG A 126 -10.99 -13.70 -8.89
CA ARG A 126 -12.24 -13.72 -8.14
C ARG A 126 -13.26 -14.63 -8.82
N TYR A 127 -13.56 -14.36 -10.09
CA TYR A 127 -14.58 -15.07 -10.87
C TYR A 127 -14.12 -16.36 -11.54
N LYS A 128 -12.89 -16.83 -11.27
CA LYS A 128 -12.45 -18.15 -11.75
C LYS A 128 -13.24 -19.24 -11.01
N PRO A 129 -13.94 -20.15 -11.73
CA PRO A 129 -14.71 -21.22 -11.11
C PRO A 129 -13.91 -22.01 -10.07
N ARG A 130 -14.51 -22.24 -8.91
CA ARG A 130 -13.93 -23.09 -7.85
C ARG A 130 -14.23 -24.54 -8.15
N ILE A 131 -13.33 -25.42 -7.71
CA ILE A 131 -13.46 -26.86 -7.93
C ILE A 131 -13.94 -27.46 -6.63
N SER A 132 -15.08 -28.16 -6.67
CA SER A 132 -15.63 -28.83 -5.51
C SER A 132 -14.67 -29.95 -5.05
N PRO A 133 -14.31 -30.02 -3.76
CA PRO A 133 -13.51 -31.12 -3.23
C PRO A 133 -14.30 -32.44 -3.17
N LYS A 134 -15.63 -32.40 -3.36
CA LYS A 134 -16.50 -33.57 -3.34
C LYS A 134 -16.64 -34.22 -4.71
N THR A 135 -16.81 -33.41 -5.75
CA THR A 135 -17.08 -33.91 -7.12
C THR A 135 -15.93 -33.69 -8.09
N GLY A 136 -14.99 -32.78 -7.78
CA GLY A 136 -13.95 -32.34 -8.71
C GLY A 136 -14.48 -31.50 -9.87
N LYS A 137 -15.77 -31.10 -9.85
CA LYS A 137 -16.42 -30.30 -10.89
C LYS A 137 -16.35 -28.80 -10.57
N PRO A 138 -16.45 -27.93 -11.58
CA PRO A 138 -16.59 -26.50 -11.37
C PRO A 138 -17.91 -26.20 -10.62
N MET A 139 -17.82 -25.34 -9.62
CA MET A 139 -18.93 -24.86 -8.81
C MET A 139 -19.60 -23.66 -9.48
N LYS A 140 -20.91 -23.48 -9.24
CA LYS A 140 -21.67 -22.29 -9.64
C LYS A 140 -21.38 -21.15 -8.66
N LEU A 141 -21.11 -19.96 -9.17
CA LEU A 141 -21.14 -18.73 -8.37
C LEU A 141 -22.60 -18.30 -8.29
N LEU A 142 -23.12 -18.17 -7.07
CA LEU A 142 -24.49 -17.70 -6.83
C LEU A 142 -24.60 -16.20 -7.14
N SER A 143 -25.80 -15.76 -7.54
CA SER A 143 -26.10 -14.32 -7.58
C SER A 143 -26.32 -13.78 -6.17
N GLU A 144 -26.25 -12.45 -6.02
CA GLU A 144 -26.53 -11.72 -4.77
C GLU A 144 -27.87 -12.14 -4.13
N GLU A 145 -28.91 -12.37 -4.95
CA GLU A 145 -30.23 -12.81 -4.46
C GLU A 145 -30.25 -14.28 -4.02
N GLU A 146 -29.42 -15.13 -4.64
CA GLU A 146 -29.33 -16.56 -4.33
C GLU A 146 -28.47 -16.82 -3.09
N GLU A 147 -27.46 -15.99 -2.83
CA GLU A 147 -26.47 -16.26 -1.79
C GLU A 147 -26.93 -15.94 -0.36
N ASP A 148 -27.86 -15.00 -0.18
CA ASP A 148 -28.46 -14.66 1.13
C ASP A 148 -28.98 -15.90 1.87
N ALA A 149 -29.57 -16.85 1.13
CA ALA A 149 -30.08 -18.10 1.70
C ALA A 149 -28.97 -19.00 2.30
N HIS A 150 -27.71 -18.72 1.97
CA HIS A 150 -26.53 -19.48 2.40
C HIS A 150 -25.65 -18.73 3.38
N MET A 151 -25.96 -17.47 3.70
CA MET A 151 -25.24 -16.59 4.62
C MET A 151 -25.90 -16.52 5.99
N ASP A 152 -25.15 -16.07 7.00
CA ASP A 152 -25.71 -15.72 8.30
C ASP A 152 -26.09 -14.22 8.37
N GLU A 153 -26.91 -13.85 9.35
CA GLU A 153 -27.39 -12.47 9.50
C GLU A 153 -26.27 -11.44 9.66
N GLY A 154 -25.13 -11.84 10.23
CA GLY A 154 -23.99 -10.94 10.43
C GLY A 154 -23.20 -10.70 9.15
N MET A 155 -23.08 -11.71 8.29
CA MET A 155 -22.53 -11.57 6.93
C MET A 155 -23.40 -10.60 6.11
N ILE A 156 -24.71 -10.82 6.11
CA ILE A 156 -25.69 -9.93 5.46
C ILE A 156 -25.58 -8.51 6.03
N ALA A 157 -25.35 -8.36 7.33
CA ALA A 157 -25.15 -7.04 7.95
C ALA A 157 -23.86 -6.35 7.50
N GLU A 158 -22.78 -7.09 7.23
CA GLU A 158 -21.54 -6.53 6.67
C GLU A 158 -21.74 -6.03 5.23
N GLU A 159 -22.50 -6.78 4.41
CA GLU A 159 -22.83 -6.38 3.03
C GLU A 159 -23.77 -5.19 2.97
N ASN A 160 -24.79 -5.16 3.82
CA ASN A 160 -25.71 -4.02 3.95
C ASN A 160 -24.99 -2.70 4.29
N VAL A 161 -23.84 -2.79 4.96
CA VAL A 161 -23.00 -1.62 5.24
C VAL A 161 -21.80 -1.49 4.30
N TYR A 162 -21.75 -2.31 3.24
CA TYR A 162 -20.74 -2.33 2.19
C TYR A 162 -19.30 -2.45 2.69
N SER A 163 -19.10 -3.06 3.85
CA SER A 163 -17.77 -3.25 4.44
C SER A 163 -17.08 -4.51 3.95
N VAL A 164 -17.89 -5.51 3.61
CA VAL A 164 -17.50 -6.81 3.11
C VAL A 164 -18.42 -7.14 1.94
N ASP A 165 -17.91 -7.97 1.06
CA ASP A 165 -18.57 -8.46 -0.14
C ASP A 165 -18.28 -9.97 -0.17
N TYR A 166 -19.30 -10.82 -0.08
CA TYR A 166 -19.16 -12.27 -0.07
C TYR A 166 -19.41 -12.84 -1.45
N ASP A 167 -18.64 -13.86 -1.83
CA ASP A 167 -18.97 -14.72 -2.96
C ASP A 167 -19.34 -16.10 -2.41
N VAL A 168 -20.53 -16.60 -2.72
CA VAL A 168 -20.92 -17.99 -2.42
C VAL A 168 -20.79 -18.88 -3.65
N TRP A 169 -19.86 -19.83 -3.60
CA TRP A 169 -19.73 -20.91 -4.57
C TRP A 169 -20.51 -22.13 -4.10
N LEU A 170 -21.35 -22.71 -4.95
CA LEU A 170 -22.16 -23.89 -4.65
C LEU A 170 -21.91 -25.02 -5.66
N ASP A 171 -21.70 -26.22 -5.14
CA ASP A 171 -21.78 -27.46 -5.91
C ASP A 171 -23.23 -27.96 -5.90
N GLU A 172 -23.93 -27.81 -7.03
CA GLU A 172 -25.35 -28.15 -7.15
C GLU A 172 -25.64 -29.65 -6.98
N GLU A 173 -24.65 -30.52 -7.17
CA GLU A 173 -24.83 -31.97 -7.03
C GLU A 173 -24.75 -32.43 -5.57
N THR A 174 -23.90 -31.79 -4.77
CA THR A 174 -23.60 -32.23 -3.39
C THR A 174 -24.05 -31.26 -2.30
N GLY A 175 -24.41 -30.03 -2.67
CA GLY A 175 -24.68 -28.95 -1.72
C GLY A 175 -23.43 -28.42 -1.02
N TYR A 176 -22.22 -28.83 -1.43
CA TYR A 176 -20.99 -28.28 -0.88
C TYR A 176 -20.89 -26.78 -1.23
N LYS A 177 -20.70 -25.95 -0.21
CA LYS A 177 -20.55 -24.50 -0.37
C LYS A 177 -19.16 -24.03 0.04
N GLN A 178 -18.62 -23.07 -0.71
CA GLN A 178 -17.40 -22.34 -0.40
C GLN A 178 -17.71 -20.85 -0.41
N ILE A 179 -17.66 -20.25 0.77
CA ILE A 179 -17.93 -18.82 0.98
C ILE A 179 -16.59 -18.08 1.04
N GLU A 180 -16.42 -17.04 0.23
CA GLU A 180 -15.20 -16.25 0.18
C GLU A 180 -15.45 -14.79 0.51
N LYS A 181 -14.58 -14.22 1.36
CA LYS A 181 -14.71 -12.86 1.88
C LYS A 181 -13.84 -11.86 1.11
N TYR A 182 -14.42 -10.80 0.56
CA TYR A 182 -13.75 -9.69 -0.11
C TYR A 182 -13.96 -8.37 0.63
N ALA A 183 -13.03 -7.41 0.45
CA ALA A 183 -13.17 -6.09 1.05
C ALA A 183 -14.22 -5.30 0.26
N GLY A 184 -15.22 -4.75 0.95
CA GLY A 184 -16.20 -3.85 0.37
C GLY A 184 -15.62 -2.47 0.08
N HIS A 185 -16.46 -1.59 -0.47
CA HIS A 185 -16.04 -0.24 -0.85
C HIS A 185 -16.12 0.78 0.30
N LEU A 186 -16.81 0.46 1.40
CA LEU A 186 -16.82 1.27 2.62
C LEU A 186 -15.94 0.62 3.70
N HIS A 187 -15.31 1.46 4.52
CA HIS A 187 -14.54 0.97 5.65
C HIS A 187 -15.41 0.87 6.91
N ALA A 188 -15.36 -0.30 7.55
CA ALA A 188 -15.89 -0.52 8.89
C ALA A 188 -14.87 -1.33 9.69
N LEU A 189 -14.84 -1.11 11.01
CA LEU A 189 -13.98 -1.88 11.90
C LEU A 189 -14.68 -3.18 12.30
N GLN A 190 -13.87 -4.18 12.67
CA GLN A 190 -14.38 -5.38 13.31
C GLN A 190 -14.92 -5.03 14.70
N CYS A 191 -16.16 -5.43 14.97
CA CYS A 191 -16.78 -5.26 16.28
C CYS A 191 -16.11 -6.22 17.29
N PRO A 192 -15.69 -5.75 18.48
CA PRO A 192 -15.07 -6.62 19.48
C PRO A 192 -16.07 -7.57 20.17
N GLU A 193 -17.38 -7.31 20.04
CA GLU A 193 -18.43 -8.13 20.65
C GLU A 193 -18.91 -9.25 19.71
N CYS A 194 -19.23 -8.93 18.45
CA CYS A 194 -19.81 -9.89 17.50
C CYS A 194 -18.86 -10.32 16.36
N ASN A 195 -17.65 -9.75 16.26
CA ASN A 195 -16.64 -10.05 15.24
C ASN A 195 -16.97 -9.71 13.77
N TYR A 196 -18.15 -9.16 13.48
CA TYR A 196 -18.49 -8.64 12.15
C TYR A 196 -17.90 -7.24 11.92
N GLN A 197 -17.53 -6.92 10.69
CA GLN A 197 -17.05 -5.62 10.24
C GLN A 197 -18.20 -4.63 10.03
N THR A 198 -18.94 -4.35 11.09
CA THR A 198 -20.11 -3.46 11.09
C THR A 198 -19.92 -2.28 12.06
N PHE A 199 -18.72 -2.13 12.63
CA PHE A 199 -18.42 -1.11 13.63
C PHE A 199 -17.95 0.19 12.98
N LYS A 200 -18.84 1.19 12.90
CA LYS A 200 -18.60 2.47 12.23
C LYS A 200 -18.68 3.64 13.20
N VAL A 201 -18.03 4.75 12.83
CA VAL A 201 -18.18 6.02 13.55
C VAL A 201 -19.59 6.55 13.27
N ASN A 202 -20.39 6.71 14.33
CA ASN A 202 -21.73 7.26 14.26
C ASN A 202 -21.72 8.77 14.54
N ARG A 203 -20.91 9.20 15.52
CA ARG A 203 -20.80 10.60 15.93
C ARG A 203 -19.37 10.95 16.29
N GLU A 204 -18.97 12.18 16.03
CA GLU A 204 -17.72 12.76 16.51
C GLU A 204 -18.01 13.98 17.38
N GLU A 205 -17.20 14.18 18.42
CA GLU A 205 -17.33 15.29 19.36
C GLU A 205 -15.95 15.89 19.63
N ILE A 206 -15.78 17.20 19.44
CA ILE A 206 -14.51 17.88 19.73
C ILE A 206 -14.46 18.12 21.24
N ILE A 207 -13.52 17.46 21.93
CA ILE A 207 -13.28 17.62 23.37
C ILE A 207 -12.42 18.87 23.61
N LYS A 208 -11.37 19.03 22.80
CA LYS A 208 -10.42 20.14 22.87
C LYS A 208 -10.22 20.70 21.48
N GLN A 209 -10.50 21.99 21.29
CA GLN A 209 -10.20 22.63 20.01
C GLN A 209 -8.69 22.72 19.80
N PRO A 210 -8.19 22.39 18.60
CA PRO A 210 -6.78 22.56 18.25
C PRO A 210 -6.43 24.05 18.19
N THR A 211 -5.24 24.41 18.66
CA THR A 211 -4.67 25.75 18.46
C THR A 211 -3.53 25.68 17.43
N ALA A 212 -2.85 26.81 17.17
CA ALA A 212 -1.70 26.84 16.28
C ALA A 212 -0.50 26.03 16.81
N THR A 213 -0.40 25.87 18.14
CA THR A 213 0.74 25.24 18.82
C THR A 213 0.39 23.95 19.53
N GLU A 214 -0.90 23.69 19.79
CA GLU A 214 -1.36 22.49 20.49
C GLU A 214 -2.35 21.70 19.64
N GLU A 215 -2.20 20.38 19.65
CA GLU A 215 -3.19 19.47 19.11
C GLU A 215 -4.49 19.56 19.93
N GLY A 216 -5.60 19.44 19.21
CA GLY A 216 -6.91 19.26 19.80
C GLY A 216 -7.17 17.78 20.10
N GLU A 217 -8.36 17.50 20.61
CA GLU A 217 -8.82 16.15 20.88
C GLU A 217 -10.23 15.97 20.34
N ILE A 218 -10.45 14.87 19.64
CA ILE A 218 -11.75 14.49 19.11
C ILE A 218 -12.14 13.11 19.65
N MET A 219 -13.35 13.00 20.20
CA MET A 219 -13.95 11.74 20.61
C MET A 219 -14.77 11.18 19.45
N LYS A 220 -14.41 9.97 19.01
CA LYS A 220 -15.19 9.21 18.03
C LYS A 220 -16.07 8.21 18.76
N HIS A 221 -17.38 8.29 18.52
CA HIS A 221 -18.39 7.36 19.01
C HIS A 221 -18.65 6.32 17.94
N TYR A 222 -18.31 5.08 18.22
CA TYR A 222 -18.52 3.96 17.34
C TYR A 222 -19.77 3.19 17.74
N VAL A 223 -20.51 2.72 16.75
CA VAL A 223 -21.69 1.86 16.93
C VAL A 223 -21.62 0.73 15.91
N CYS A 224 -21.87 -0.49 16.38
CA CYS A 224 -22.01 -1.67 15.54
C CYS A 224 -23.42 -1.70 14.96
N SER A 225 -23.56 -1.71 13.63
CA SER A 225 -24.88 -1.76 13.00
C SER A 225 -25.58 -3.13 13.14
N TYR A 226 -24.84 -4.19 13.48
CA TYR A 226 -25.38 -5.53 13.69
C TYR A 226 -25.85 -5.75 15.15
N CYS A 227 -24.91 -5.81 16.11
CA CYS A 227 -25.25 -6.12 17.51
C CYS A 227 -25.54 -4.89 18.38
N GLY A 228 -25.36 -3.67 17.86
CA GLY A 228 -25.59 -2.44 18.62
C GLY A 228 -24.49 -2.05 19.61
N TYR A 229 -23.39 -2.82 19.69
CA TYR A 229 -22.22 -2.50 20.53
C TYR A 229 -21.76 -1.05 20.34
N LYS A 230 -21.42 -0.38 21.44
CA LYS A 230 -20.96 1.02 21.42
C LYS A 230 -19.60 1.13 22.11
N ALA A 231 -18.67 1.85 21.49
CA ALA A 231 -17.45 2.28 22.16
C ALA A 231 -17.08 3.70 21.78
N ARG A 232 -16.13 4.28 22.52
CA ARG A 232 -15.61 5.61 22.25
C ARG A 232 -14.09 5.55 22.22
N LYS A 233 -13.49 6.33 21.34
CA LYS A 233 -12.03 6.47 21.27
C LYS A 233 -11.68 7.93 21.06
N THR A 234 -10.82 8.46 21.93
CA THR A 234 -10.22 9.77 21.75
C THR A 234 -9.07 9.66 20.76
N VAL A 235 -9.02 10.59 19.81
CA VAL A 235 -7.97 10.70 18.80
C VAL A 235 -7.46 12.14 18.84
N ALA A 236 -6.15 12.32 18.66
CA ALA A 236 -5.56 13.64 18.52
C ALA A 236 -6.06 14.31 17.23
N LEU A 237 -6.52 15.55 17.35
CA LEU A 237 -6.92 16.39 16.24
C LEU A 237 -5.75 17.31 15.91
N LYS A 238 -5.23 17.23 14.68
CA LYS A 238 -4.05 18.01 14.28
C LYS A 238 -4.28 19.51 14.47
N ALA A 239 -3.20 20.21 14.86
CA ALA A 239 -3.17 21.66 14.99
C ALA A 239 -3.71 22.35 13.72
N GLN A 240 -4.46 23.44 13.90
CA GLN A 240 -4.94 24.23 12.77
C GLN A 240 -3.76 24.93 12.10
N VAL A 241 -3.47 24.59 10.85
CA VAL A 241 -2.56 25.38 10.02
C VAL A 241 -3.32 26.61 9.57
N LYS A 242 -2.96 27.79 10.10
CA LYS A 242 -3.48 29.06 9.62
C LYS A 242 -3.01 29.24 8.17
N LEU A 243 -3.91 29.05 7.21
CA LEU A 243 -3.68 29.49 5.83
C LEU A 243 -3.65 31.02 5.88
N GLU A 244 -2.45 31.60 5.83
CA GLU A 244 -2.33 33.04 5.61
C GLU A 244 -2.82 33.34 4.20
N GLU A 245 -4.00 33.95 4.10
CA GLU A 245 -4.47 34.59 2.89
C GLU A 245 -3.47 35.69 2.51
N ALA A 246 -2.64 35.41 1.50
CA ALA A 246 -1.84 36.42 0.82
C ALA A 246 -2.80 37.35 0.03
N SER A 247 -3.44 38.28 0.72
CA SER A 247 -4.20 39.38 0.13
C SER A 247 -3.83 40.69 0.84
N SER A 248 -2.72 41.29 0.41
CA SER A 248 -2.51 42.76 0.40
C SER A 248 -1.08 43.12 -0.05
N ALA A 249 -0.87 43.21 -1.36
CA ALA A 249 0.15 44.08 -1.97
C ALA A 249 -0.12 44.25 -3.48
N ALA A 250 -1.26 44.87 -3.82
CA ALA A 250 -1.49 45.43 -5.14
C ALA A 250 -2.26 46.75 -4.99
N THR A 251 -1.62 47.74 -4.38
CA THR A 251 -1.97 49.16 -4.51
C THR A 251 -0.74 50.02 -4.21
N ALA A 252 -0.02 50.38 -5.25
CA ALA A 252 0.57 51.71 -5.50
C ALA A 252 1.21 51.71 -6.89
#